data_AF-A0A844WUP2-F1
#
_entry.id   AF-A0A844WUP2-F1
#
_cell.length_a   1.000
_cell.length_b   1.000
_cell.length_c   1.000
_cell.angle_alpha   90.00
_cell.angle_beta   90.00
_cell.angle_gamma   90.00
#
_symmetry.space_group_name_H-M   'P 1'
#
loop_
_entity.id
_entity.type
_entity.pdbx_description
1 polymer ?
#
loop_
_entity_poly.entity_id
_entity_poly.type
_entity_poly.pdbx_seq_one_letter_code
_entity_poly.pdbx_strand_id
1 'polypeptide(L)'
;QQPVAALLSNSPTRCIGTYLIDLPAEFKVKKKGNFDYKSNHAVTITTKQQYLPSFKQMIARREQELKNTKPVNPINGDYLK
;
A
#
# COMPACT_ATOMS: atom_id res chain seq x y z
N GLN A 1 -0.87 3.75 34.98
CA GLN A 1 -1.00 2.84 33.82
C GLN A 1 -2.49 2.60 33.60
N GLN A 2 -3.01 2.77 32.38
CA GLN A 2 -4.40 2.39 32.10
C GLN A 2 -4.52 0.87 32.03
N PRO A 3 -5.57 0.25 32.58
CA PRO A 3 -5.76 -1.20 32.51
C PRO A 3 -6.02 -1.63 31.06
N VAL A 4 -5.39 -2.73 30.64
CA VAL A 4 -5.49 -3.29 29.27
C VAL A 4 -6.95 -3.49 28.84
N ALA A 5 -7.83 -3.88 29.77
CA ALA A 5 -9.25 -4.04 29.53
C ALA A 5 -9.96 -2.74 29.09
N ALA A 6 -9.54 -1.58 29.60
CA ALA A 6 -10.12 -0.29 29.22
C ALA A 6 -9.74 0.10 27.78
N LEU A 7 -8.51 -0.20 27.33
CA LEU A 7 -8.07 0.02 25.95
C LEU A 7 -8.82 -0.85 24.94
N LEU A 8 -9.23 -2.06 25.36
CA LEU A 8 -9.95 -2.99 24.50
C LEU A 8 -11.47 -2.70 24.45
N SER A 9 -12.00 -1.90 25.38
CA SER A 9 -13.43 -1.59 25.46
C SER A 9 -13.99 -0.86 24.24
N ASN A 10 -13.15 -0.16 23.48
CA ASN A 10 -13.50 0.50 22.23
C ASN A 10 -12.58 0.02 21.09
N SER A 11 -12.90 -1.15 20.53
CA SER A 11 -12.11 -1.80 19.48
C SER A 11 -12.92 -1.98 18.20
N PRO A 12 -13.12 -0.92 17.38
CA PRO A 12 -13.85 -1.06 16.13
C PRO A 12 -13.14 -2.01 15.15
N THR A 13 -13.95 -2.73 14.36
CA THR A 13 -13.44 -3.61 13.30
C THR A 13 -12.71 -2.82 12.21
N ARG A 14 -11.56 -3.32 11.79
CA ARG A 14 -10.68 -2.79 10.75
C ARG A 14 -10.40 -3.86 9.70
N CYS A 15 -10.20 -3.43 8.45
CA CYS A 15 -9.86 -4.32 7.34
C CYS A 15 -8.33 -4.32 7.12
N ILE A 16 -7.72 -5.51 7.10
CA ILE A 16 -6.30 -5.69 6.74
C ILE A 16 -6.21 -6.79 5.68
N GLY A 17 -5.93 -6.40 4.44
CA GLY A 17 -5.92 -7.34 3.32
C GLY A 17 -7.28 -8.02 3.18
N THR A 18 -7.30 -9.35 3.34
CA THR A 18 -8.52 -10.18 3.28
C THR A 18 -9.15 -10.46 4.65
N TYR A 19 -8.63 -9.86 5.72
CA TYR A 19 -9.05 -10.14 7.10
C TYR A 19 -9.77 -8.95 7.75
N LEU A 20 -10.64 -9.28 8.69
CA LEU A 20 -11.24 -8.34 9.63
C LEU A 20 -10.58 -8.55 11.00
N ILE A 21 -10.22 -7.45 11.66
CA ILE A 21 -9.61 -7.47 12.99
C ILE A 21 -10.15 -6.31 13.82
N ASP A 22 -10.48 -6.57 15.08
CA ASP A 22 -10.85 -5.54 16.04
C ASP A 22 -9.58 -4.94 16.65
N LEU A 23 -9.42 -3.62 16.52
CA LEU A 23 -8.27 -2.89 17.04
C LEU A 23 -8.74 -1.71 17.88
N PRO A 24 -8.06 -1.39 19.00
CA PRO A 24 -8.36 -0.21 19.80
C PRO A 24 -8.45 1.05 18.94
N ALA A 25 -9.37 1.95 19.27
CA ALA A 25 -9.56 3.20 18.53
C ALA A 25 -8.30 4.08 18.49
N GLU A 26 -7.43 3.95 19.48
CA GLU A 26 -6.14 4.63 19.59
C GLU A 26 -5.07 4.07 18.64
N PHE A 27 -5.30 2.88 18.05
CA PHE A 27 -4.39 2.28 17.09
C PHE A 27 -4.29 3.15 15.83
N LYS A 28 -3.10 3.74 15.60
CA LYS A 28 -2.81 4.55 14.43
C LYS A 28 -1.94 3.78 13.46
N VAL A 29 -2.40 3.65 12.22
CA VAL A 29 -1.60 3.11 11.13
C VAL A 29 -0.41 4.03 10.85
N LYS A 30 0.74 3.44 10.50
CA LYS A 30 1.90 4.20 10.06
C LYS A 30 1.60 4.85 8.72
N LYS A 31 2.24 6.01 8.46
CA LYS A 31 2.18 6.71 7.16
C LYS A 31 2.73 5.90 5.98
N LYS A 32 3.37 4.76 6.26
CA LYS A 32 3.86 3.79 5.29
C LYS A 32 3.45 2.39 5.74
N GLY A 33 3.02 1.57 4.80
CA GLY A 33 2.65 0.18 5.04
C GLY A 33 3.14 -0.71 3.91
N ASN A 34 3.41 -1.97 4.25
CA ASN A 34 3.65 -3.03 3.28
C ASN A 34 2.62 -4.13 3.54
N PHE A 35 2.06 -4.66 2.48
CA PHE A 35 1.21 -5.84 2.51
C PHE A 35 1.78 -6.86 1.55
N ASP A 36 2.32 -7.95 2.11
CA ASP A 36 2.88 -9.04 1.34
C ASP A 36 1.84 -10.15 1.19
N TYR A 37 1.39 -10.37 -0.03
CA TYR A 37 0.49 -11.43 -0.39
C TYR A 37 1.25 -12.52 -1.14
N LYS A 38 1.43 -13.67 -0.50
CA LYS A 38 2.08 -14.84 -1.09
C LYS A 38 1.00 -15.83 -1.52
N SER A 39 0.63 -15.77 -2.80
CA SER A 39 -0.17 -16.81 -3.47
C SER A 39 0.69 -17.42 -4.58
N ASN A 40 0.17 -17.63 -5.79
CA ASN A 40 0.92 -18.17 -6.94
C ASN A 40 2.09 -17.29 -7.37
N HIS A 41 2.03 -15.99 -7.06
CA HIS A 41 3.13 -15.03 -7.18
C HIS A 41 3.24 -14.20 -5.90
N ALA A 42 4.46 -13.79 -5.54
CA ALA A 42 4.69 -12.87 -4.43
C ALA A 42 4.31 -11.46 -4.88
N VAL A 43 3.25 -10.90 -4.30
CA VAL A 43 2.82 -9.52 -4.53
C VAL A 43 3.07 -8.73 -3.26
N THR A 44 3.88 -7.68 -3.36
CA THR A 44 4.08 -6.71 -2.29
C THR A 44 3.39 -5.41 -2.66
N ILE A 45 2.36 -5.05 -1.90
CA ILE A 45 1.68 -3.76 -2.02
C ILE A 45 2.31 -2.81 -1.01
N THR A 46 2.92 -1.74 -1.49
CA THR A 46 3.44 -0.67 -0.63
C THR A 46 2.51 0.52 -0.65
N THR A 47 2.24 1.08 0.52
CA THR A 47 1.43 2.28 0.69
C THR A 47 2.25 3.37 1.34
N LYS A 48 2.04 4.61 0.92
CA LYS A 48 2.69 5.78 1.47
C LYS A 48 1.72 6.96 1.41
N GLN A 49 1.44 7.56 2.56
CA GLN A 49 0.70 8.81 2.61
C GLN A 49 1.60 9.94 2.09
N GLN A 50 1.12 10.65 1.06
CA GLN A 50 1.83 11.76 0.43
C GLN A 50 0.88 12.93 0.17
N TYR A 51 1.42 14.14 0.12
CA TYR A 51 0.69 15.29 -0.39
C TYR A 51 0.38 15.09 -1.88
N LEU A 52 -0.82 15.51 -2.30
CA LEU A 52 -1.31 15.31 -3.66
C LEU A 52 -0.34 15.84 -4.74
N PRO A 53 0.28 17.03 -4.61
CA PRO A 53 1.24 17.51 -5.62
C PRO A 53 2.44 16.60 -5.79
N SER A 54 3.04 16.14 -4.69
CA SER A 54 4.20 15.22 -4.73
C SER A 54 3.83 13.87 -5.31
N PHE A 55 2.62 13.39 -5.05
CA PHE A 55 2.10 12.15 -5.65
C PHE A 55 1.96 12.30 -7.17
N LYS A 56 1.35 13.39 -7.66
CA LYS A 56 1.22 13.66 -9.10
C LYS A 56 2.58 13.75 -9.79
N GLN A 57 3.54 14.44 -9.16
CA GLN A 57 4.90 14.54 -9.68
C GLN A 57 5.59 13.18 -9.78
N MET A 58 5.42 12.32 -8.77
CA MET A 58 5.95 10.95 -8.78
C MET A 58 5.40 10.13 -9.95
N ILE A 59 4.09 10.17 -10.17
CA ILE A 59 3.43 9.45 -11.29
C ILE A 59 3.95 9.95 -12.63
N ALA A 60 3.97 11.27 -12.85
CA ALA A 60 4.45 11.86 -14.10
C ALA A 60 5.92 11.50 -14.40
N ARG A 61 6.79 11.53 -13.38
CA ARG A 61 8.20 11.13 -13.54
C ARG A 61 8.31 9.65 -13.91
N ARG A 62 7.56 8.77 -13.24
CA ARG A 62 7.58 7.34 -13.51
C ARG A 62 7.08 7.01 -14.91
N GLU A 63 6.04 7.71 -15.37
CA GLU A 63 5.54 7.58 -16.73
C GLU A 63 6.60 7.97 -17.77
N GLN A 64 7.30 9.09 -17.55
CA GLN A 64 8.38 9.52 -18.44
C GLN A 64 9.56 8.54 -18.44
N GLU A 65 9.96 8.02 -17.28
CA GLU A 65 10.98 6.98 -17.16
C GLU A 65 10.58 5.73 -17.96
N LEU A 66 9.33 5.29 -17.86
CA LEU A 66 8.81 4.12 -18.58
C LEU A 66 8.79 4.32 -20.10
N LYS A 67 8.37 5.50 -20.57
CA LYS A 67 8.39 5.84 -22.02
C LYS A 67 9.80 5.79 -22.61
N ASN A 68 10.82 6.07 -21.79
CA ASN A 68 12.22 6.06 -22.21
C ASN A 68 12.89 4.69 -22.07
N THR A 69 12.25 3.72 -21.42
CA THR A 69 12.75 2.34 -21.34
C THR A 69 12.33 1.53 -22.56
N LYS A 70 13.25 0.74 -23.10
CA LYS A 70 12.94 -0.27 -24.12
C LYS A 70 12.65 -1.61 -23.44
N PRO A 71 11.62 -2.35 -23.84
CA PRO A 71 11.37 -3.67 -23.29
C PRO A 71 12.50 -4.62 -23.69
N VAL A 72 12.84 -5.57 -22.82
CA VAL A 72 13.85 -6.61 -23.11
C VAL A 72 13.38 -7.51 -24.25
N ASN A 73 12.10 -7.86 -24.27
CA ASN A 73 11.45 -8.54 -25.38
C ASN A 73 10.56 -7.54 -26.13
N PRO A 74 10.78 -7.30 -27.44
CA PRO A 74 9.98 -6.38 -28.25
C PRO A 74 8.47 -6.63 -28.17
N ILE A 75 8.04 -7.90 -28.02
CA ILE A 75 6.62 -8.29 -27.88
C ILE A 75 5.98 -7.65 -26.64
N ASN A 76 6.76 -7.36 -25.60
CA ASN A 76 6.25 -6.72 -24.38
C ASN A 76 6.10 -5.20 -24.53
N GLY A 77 6.55 -4.60 -25.63
CA GLY A 77 6.48 -3.15 -25.86
C GLY A 77 5.07 -2.66 -26.17
N ASP A 78 4.29 -3.47 -26.88
CA ASP A 78 2.93 -3.11 -27.31
C ASP A 78 1.90 -3.26 -26.18
N TYR A 79 2.20 -4.07 -25.16
CA TYR A 79 1.28 -4.41 -24.06
C TYR A 79 1.31 -3.41 -22.89
N LEU A 80 2.21 -2.42 -22.92
CA LEU A 80 2.42 -1.48 -21.80
C LEU A 80 1.75 -0.11 -21.98
N LYS A 81 0.89 0.05 -22.98
CA LYS A 81 0.09 1.26 -23.22
C LYS A 81 -1.39 1.04 -23.00
#